data_AF-A0AAV7Z027-F1
#
_entry.id   AF-A0AAV7Z027-F1
#
_cell.length_a   1.000
_cell.length_b   1.000
_cell.length_c   1.000
_cell.angle_alpha   90.00
_cell.angle_beta   90.00
_cell.angle_gamma   90.00
#
_symmetry.space_group_name_H-M   'P 1'
#
loop_
_entity.id
_entity.type
_entity.pdbx_description
1 polymer ?
#
loop_
_entity_poly.entity_id
_entity_poly.type
_entity_poly.pdbx_seq_one_letter_code
_entity_poly.pdbx_strand_id
1 'polypeptide(L)'
;MLQTTIKTDLSSQQEGALHYKSAIQNTKFKNQELLYLVKSTYQLLMKGTNDPTVLVPILTGIQTLLDNEYKRILQLWKTIAIGLMPYFDHPKEEIRIIVTRTIQTTIGYYGTQASLQMCSRYFYSTNPAVRVGILKCFSPSLEYNMNDFPILSLLPKLAILIYDNNTSVQKEVLNSLALIYS
;
A
#
# COMPACT_ATOMS: atom_id res chain seq x y z
N MET A 1 -23.56 2.74 -23.09
CA MET A 1 -22.99 3.72 -24.05
C MET A 1 -22.99 5.07 -23.35
N LEU A 2 -21.81 5.61 -23.03
CA LEU A 2 -21.63 6.88 -22.26
C LEU A 2 -21.65 8.14 -23.16
N GLN A 3 -22.17 8.03 -24.39
CA GLN A 3 -21.95 9.04 -25.44
C GLN A 3 -23.14 9.98 -25.72
N THR A 4 -24.24 9.91 -24.98
CA THR A 4 -25.37 10.81 -25.23
C THR A 4 -25.76 11.56 -23.97
N THR A 5 -25.77 12.89 -24.13
CA THR A 5 -26.43 13.92 -23.29
C THR A 5 -25.56 14.58 -22.22
N ILE A 6 -24.60 15.39 -22.65
CA ILE A 6 -24.21 16.60 -21.90
C ILE A 6 -24.28 17.78 -22.89
N LYS A 7 -25.50 18.31 -23.09
CA LYS A 7 -25.69 19.68 -23.56
C LYS A 7 -25.77 20.56 -22.32
N THR A 8 -25.00 21.64 -22.37
CA THR A 8 -24.74 22.64 -21.33
C THR A 8 -25.99 23.24 -20.72
N ASP A 9 -26.19 23.00 -19.43
CA ASP A 9 -26.96 23.85 -18.51
C ASP A 9 -26.34 23.75 -17.10
N LEU A 10 -26.42 24.77 -16.26
CA LEU A 10 -25.82 24.75 -14.91
C LEU A 10 -26.44 23.64 -14.03
N SER A 11 -27.68 23.26 -14.31
CA SER A 11 -28.36 22.07 -13.77
C SER A 11 -27.68 20.76 -14.19
N SER A 12 -27.16 20.66 -15.42
CA SER A 12 -26.51 19.45 -15.97
C SER A 12 -25.15 19.14 -15.33
N GLN A 13 -24.49 20.14 -14.72
CA GLN A 13 -23.21 19.93 -14.03
C GLN A 13 -23.38 19.37 -12.62
N GLN A 14 -24.39 19.83 -11.87
CA GLN A 14 -24.72 19.27 -10.55
C GLN A 14 -25.28 17.85 -10.64
N GLU A 15 -26.16 17.61 -11.63
CA GLU A 15 -26.69 16.28 -11.91
C GLU A 15 -25.56 15.32 -12.35
N GLY A 16 -24.64 15.79 -13.20
CA GLY A 16 -23.41 15.09 -13.55
C GLY A 16 -22.53 14.75 -12.35
N ALA A 17 -22.35 15.67 -11.39
CA ALA A 17 -21.57 15.44 -10.17
C ALA A 17 -22.25 14.48 -9.18
N LEU A 18 -23.59 14.51 -9.08
CA LEU A 18 -24.39 13.58 -8.28
C LEU A 18 -24.39 12.16 -8.87
N HIS A 19 -24.50 12.03 -10.20
CA HIS A 19 -24.34 10.75 -10.90
C HIS A 19 -22.91 10.21 -10.79
N TYR A 20 -21.91 11.09 -10.75
CA TYR A 20 -20.51 10.72 -10.53
C TYR A 20 -20.27 10.17 -9.11
N LYS A 21 -20.81 10.82 -8.07
CA LYS A 21 -20.72 10.35 -6.67
C LYS A 21 -21.38 8.97 -6.48
N SER A 22 -22.55 8.76 -7.09
CA SER A 22 -23.29 7.50 -7.01
C SER A 22 -22.65 6.37 -7.82
N ALA A 23 -22.04 6.67 -8.97
CA ALA A 23 -21.25 5.71 -9.74
C ALA A 23 -19.94 5.30 -9.02
N ILE A 24 -19.28 6.22 -8.33
CA ILE A 24 -18.03 5.92 -7.60
C ILE A 24 -18.27 5.01 -6.39
N GLN A 25 -19.44 5.08 -5.73
CA GLN A 25 -19.72 4.26 -4.55
C GLN A 25 -20.03 2.78 -4.85
N ASN A 26 -20.40 2.43 -6.09
CA ASN A 26 -20.99 1.12 -6.40
C ASN A 26 -20.36 0.35 -7.57
N THR A 27 -19.24 0.80 -8.15
CA THR A 27 -18.64 0.11 -9.31
C THR A 27 -17.18 -0.28 -9.12
N LYS A 28 -16.84 -1.54 -9.43
CA LYS A 28 -15.47 -1.95 -9.79
C LYS A 28 -15.14 -1.31 -11.13
N PHE A 29 -14.42 -0.19 -11.13
CA PHE A 29 -13.98 0.45 -12.37
C PHE A 29 -13.07 -0.49 -13.17
N LYS A 30 -13.32 -0.59 -14.48
CA LYS A 30 -12.33 -1.13 -15.43
C LYS A 30 -11.20 -0.10 -15.60
N ASN A 31 -9.98 -0.55 -15.86
CA ASN A 31 -8.81 0.35 -15.98
C ASN A 31 -9.00 1.51 -16.99
N GLN A 32 -9.78 1.30 -18.06
CA GLN A 32 -10.09 2.34 -19.05
C GLN A 32 -11.05 3.41 -18.51
N GLU A 33 -12.00 3.03 -17.65
CA GLU A 33 -12.94 3.95 -17.01
C GLU A 33 -12.20 4.82 -15.98
N LEU A 34 -11.26 4.21 -15.24
CA LEU A 34 -10.38 4.91 -14.31
C LEU A 34 -9.53 5.98 -15.02
N LEU A 35 -8.91 5.60 -16.15
CA LEU A 35 -8.09 6.50 -16.97
C LEU A 35 -8.90 7.67 -17.54
N TYR A 36 -10.11 7.41 -18.02
CA TYR A 36 -11.03 8.43 -18.50
C TYR A 36 -11.45 9.40 -17.37
N LEU A 37 -11.70 8.86 -16.17
CA LEU A 37 -12.06 9.62 -14.99
C LEU A 37 -10.96 10.60 -14.56
N VAL A 38 -9.72 10.10 -14.48
CA VAL A 38 -8.53 10.89 -14.15
C VAL A 38 -8.30 11.99 -15.18
N LYS A 39 -8.42 11.68 -16.48
CA LYS A 39 -8.21 12.64 -17.57
C LYS A 39 -9.27 13.75 -17.57
N SER A 40 -10.54 13.40 -17.35
CA SER A 40 -11.64 14.35 -17.28
C SER A 40 -11.52 15.26 -16.06
N THR A 41 -11.09 14.69 -14.92
CA THR A 41 -10.85 15.44 -13.69
C THR A 41 -9.67 16.41 -13.80
N TYR A 42 -8.55 15.96 -14.39
CA TYR A 42 -7.41 16.82 -14.69
C TYR A 42 -7.80 17.99 -15.61
N GLN A 43 -8.59 17.73 -16.65
CA GLN A 43 -9.10 18.78 -17.55
C GLN A 43 -10.01 19.80 -16.84
N LEU A 44 -10.82 19.37 -15.87
CA LEU A 44 -11.66 20.26 -15.06
C LEU A 44 -10.83 21.11 -14.09
N LEU A 45 -9.82 20.53 -13.44
CA LEU A 45 -8.88 21.25 -12.57
C LEU A 45 -8.08 22.30 -13.37
N MET A 46 -7.63 21.96 -14.58
CA MET A 46 -6.90 22.87 -15.48
C MET A 46 -7.75 24.02 -16.03
N LYS A 47 -9.09 23.92 -15.98
CA LYS A 47 -10.00 25.02 -16.34
C LYS A 47 -10.17 26.07 -15.23
N GLY A 48 -9.54 25.88 -14.06
CA GLY A 48 -9.46 26.91 -13.01
C GLY A 48 -10.77 27.23 -12.30
N THR A 49 -11.70 26.26 -12.23
CA THR A 49 -12.94 26.44 -11.46
C THR A 49 -12.62 26.53 -9.96
N ASN A 50 -12.90 27.70 -9.38
CA ASN A 50 -12.79 27.97 -7.95
C ASN A 50 -14.13 27.85 -7.21
N ASP A 51 -15.20 27.40 -7.88
CA ASP A 51 -16.52 27.20 -7.28
C ASP A 51 -16.50 25.97 -6.35
N PRO A 52 -16.69 26.14 -5.03
CA PRO A 52 -16.67 25.03 -4.08
C PRO A 52 -17.75 23.98 -4.37
N THR A 53 -18.88 24.36 -4.97
CA THR A 53 -19.99 23.45 -5.27
C THR A 53 -19.65 22.45 -6.38
N VAL A 54 -18.65 22.78 -7.21
CA VAL A 54 -18.13 21.93 -8.29
C VAL A 54 -16.82 21.26 -7.88
N LEU A 55 -15.93 21.98 -7.20
CA LEU A 55 -14.60 21.50 -6.83
C LEU A 55 -14.65 20.43 -5.74
N VAL A 56 -15.49 20.59 -4.71
CA VAL A 56 -15.56 19.65 -3.58
C VAL A 56 -16.04 18.25 -4.01
N PRO A 57 -17.10 18.07 -4.82
CA PRO A 57 -17.49 16.75 -5.32
C PRO A 57 -16.43 16.09 -6.19
N ILE A 58 -15.71 16.87 -7.02
CA ILE A 58 -14.63 16.35 -7.87
C ILE A 58 -13.47 15.85 -7.01
N LEU A 59 -12.96 16.66 -6.09
CA LEU A 59 -11.87 16.27 -5.19
C LEU A 59 -12.26 15.08 -4.30
N THR A 60 -13.51 15.05 -3.82
CA THR A 60 -14.05 13.91 -3.06
C THR A 60 -14.11 12.65 -3.91
N GLY A 61 -14.47 12.77 -5.20
CA GLY A 61 -14.46 11.67 -6.16
C GLY A 61 -13.05 11.14 -6.44
N ILE A 62 -12.06 12.03 -6.63
CA ILE A 62 -10.65 11.66 -6.75
C ILE A 62 -10.19 10.91 -5.50
N GLN A 63 -10.45 11.47 -4.32
CA GLN A 63 -10.05 10.87 -3.06
C GLN A 63 -10.65 9.47 -2.90
N THR A 64 -11.95 9.32 -3.17
CA THR A 64 -12.63 8.02 -3.08
C THR A 64 -12.07 7.00 -4.08
N LEU A 65 -11.71 7.45 -5.29
CA LEU A 65 -11.08 6.60 -6.30
C LEU A 65 -9.68 6.15 -5.88
N LEU A 66 -8.86 7.09 -5.40
CA LEU A 66 -7.53 6.80 -4.88
C LEU A 66 -7.60 5.83 -3.69
N ASP A 67 -8.55 6.04 -2.77
CA ASP A 67 -8.76 5.17 -1.62
C ASP A 67 -9.20 3.75 -2.03
N ASN A 68 -10.11 3.63 -3.00
CA ASN A 68 -10.59 2.34 -3.48
C ASN A 68 -9.50 1.56 -4.22
N GLU A 69 -8.76 2.21 -5.11
CA GLU A 69 -7.64 1.56 -5.81
C GLU A 69 -6.49 1.25 -4.85
N TYR A 70 -6.17 2.13 -3.90
CA TYR A 70 -5.21 1.84 -2.84
C TYR A 70 -5.60 0.60 -2.03
N LYS A 71 -6.86 0.49 -1.60
CA LYS A 71 -7.37 -0.72 -0.90
C LYS A 71 -7.24 -1.97 -1.76
N ARG A 72 -7.59 -1.90 -3.05
CA ARG A 72 -7.50 -3.02 -3.98
C ARG A 72 -6.06 -3.45 -4.21
N ILE A 73 -5.16 -2.51 -4.45
CA ILE A 73 -3.73 -2.77 -4.62
C ILE A 73 -3.15 -3.36 -3.34
N LEU A 74 -3.52 -2.83 -2.17
CA LEU A 74 -3.10 -3.37 -0.89
C LEU A 74 -3.60 -4.81 -0.66
N GLN A 75 -4.81 -5.15 -1.11
CA GLN A 75 -5.33 -6.52 -1.08
C GLN A 75 -4.54 -7.46 -2.00
N LEU A 76 -4.30 -7.04 -3.25
CA LEU A 76 -3.48 -7.81 -4.18
C LEU A 76 -2.06 -8.00 -3.65
N TRP A 77 -1.49 -6.95 -3.07
CA TRP A 77 -0.19 -7.02 -2.43
C TRP A 77 -0.18 -8.03 -1.30
N LYS A 78 -1.19 -8.03 -0.42
CA LYS A 78 -1.31 -9.04 0.65
C LYS A 78 -1.23 -10.46 0.09
N THR A 79 -1.98 -10.75 -0.98
CA THR A 79 -1.96 -12.06 -1.63
C THR A 79 -0.57 -12.41 -2.20
N ILE A 80 0.06 -11.46 -2.90
CA ILE A 80 1.39 -11.67 -3.49
C ILE A 80 2.44 -11.89 -2.41
N ALA A 81 2.46 -11.04 -1.37
CA ALA A 81 3.40 -11.16 -0.27
C ALA A 81 3.29 -12.52 0.42
N ILE A 82 2.07 -12.99 0.73
CA ILE A 82 1.83 -14.34 1.26
C ILE A 82 2.48 -15.40 0.36
N GLY A 83 2.26 -15.31 -0.96
CA GLY A 83 2.82 -16.23 -1.95
C GLY A 83 4.34 -16.17 -2.07
N LEU A 84 4.97 -15.04 -1.75
CA LEU A 84 6.43 -14.88 -1.79
C LEU A 84 7.13 -15.45 -0.55
N MET A 85 6.44 -15.61 0.59
CA MET A 85 7.06 -16.06 1.85
C MET A 85 7.83 -17.38 1.75
N PRO A 86 7.32 -18.45 1.11
CA PRO A 86 8.05 -19.72 1.01
C PRO A 86 9.39 -19.58 0.27
N TYR A 87 9.54 -18.56 -0.60
CA TYR A 87 10.73 -18.37 -1.40
C TYR A 87 11.91 -17.75 -0.64
N PHE A 88 11.72 -17.33 0.62
CA PHE A 88 12.86 -16.97 1.48
C PHE A 88 13.76 -18.16 1.81
N ASP A 89 13.24 -19.38 1.72
CA ASP A 89 13.99 -20.62 1.93
C ASP A 89 14.39 -21.30 0.60
N HIS A 90 14.29 -20.57 -0.52
CA HIS A 90 14.60 -21.13 -1.83
C HIS A 90 16.10 -21.48 -1.92
N PRO A 91 16.50 -22.64 -2.52
CA PRO A 91 17.92 -23.06 -2.55
C PRO A 91 18.83 -22.09 -3.32
N LYS A 92 18.33 -21.50 -4.41
CA LYS A 92 19.05 -20.47 -5.18
C LYS A 92 19.02 -19.11 -4.47
N GLU A 93 20.20 -18.56 -4.19
CA GLU A 93 20.38 -17.27 -3.53
C GLU A 93 19.78 -16.09 -4.31
N GLU A 94 19.95 -16.09 -5.63
CA GLU A 94 19.39 -15.06 -6.50
C GLU A 94 17.88 -14.87 -6.31
N ILE A 95 17.14 -15.97 -6.13
CA ILE A 95 15.69 -15.93 -5.89
C ILE A 95 15.38 -15.31 -4.53
N ARG A 96 16.13 -15.67 -3.48
CA ARG A 96 15.96 -15.08 -2.15
C ARG A 96 16.20 -13.56 -2.17
N ILE A 97 17.22 -13.11 -2.92
CA ILE A 97 17.53 -11.69 -3.10
C ILE A 97 16.40 -10.97 -3.83
N ILE A 98 15.89 -11.55 -4.93
CA ILE A 98 14.78 -10.94 -5.69
C ILE A 98 13.55 -10.81 -4.80
N VAL A 99 13.17 -11.86 -4.07
CA VAL A 99 12.02 -11.84 -3.15
C VAL A 99 12.16 -10.75 -2.10
N THR A 100 13.34 -10.65 -1.47
CA THR A 100 13.66 -9.64 -0.47
C THR A 100 13.49 -8.23 -1.05
N ARG A 101 14.08 -7.98 -2.24
CA ARG A 101 13.98 -6.68 -2.92
C ARG A 101 12.55 -6.35 -3.32
N THR A 102 11.80 -7.30 -3.86
CA THR A 102 10.39 -7.10 -4.22
C THR A 102 9.57 -6.67 -3.01
N ILE A 103 9.75 -7.32 -1.86
CA ILE A 103 9.04 -6.94 -0.62
C ILE A 103 9.49 -5.57 -0.13
N GLN A 104 10.79 -5.27 -0.10
CA GLN A 104 11.33 -3.95 0.27
C GLN A 104 10.77 -2.81 -0.60
N THR A 105 10.84 -2.96 -1.92
CA THR A 105 10.30 -1.99 -2.87
C THR A 105 8.81 -1.75 -2.62
N THR A 106 8.07 -2.80 -2.32
CA THR A 106 6.63 -2.71 -2.10
C THR A 106 6.28 -2.05 -0.76
N ILE A 107 7.07 -2.27 0.29
CA ILE A 107 6.96 -1.54 1.56
C ILE A 107 7.12 -0.03 1.31
N GLY A 108 8.08 0.37 0.48
CA GLY A 108 8.31 1.77 0.11
C GLY A 108 7.13 2.42 -0.63
N TYR A 109 6.51 1.71 -1.58
CA TYR A 109 5.44 2.29 -2.40
C TYR A 109 4.07 2.40 -1.71
N TYR A 110 3.69 1.41 -0.91
CA TYR A 110 2.31 1.32 -0.38
C TYR A 110 2.17 1.71 1.09
N GLY A 111 3.23 2.27 1.65
CA GLY A 111 3.28 2.74 3.03
C GLY A 111 3.82 1.68 3.99
N THR A 112 4.76 2.14 4.81
CA THR A 112 5.47 1.36 5.82
C THR A 112 4.48 0.68 6.77
N GLN A 113 3.42 1.36 7.22
CA GLN A 113 2.48 0.81 8.21
C GLN A 113 1.76 -0.47 7.77
N ALA A 114 1.06 -0.44 6.63
CA ALA A 114 0.22 -1.58 6.21
C ALA A 114 1.09 -2.80 5.84
N SER A 115 2.25 -2.54 5.24
CA SER A 115 3.21 -3.57 4.87
C SER A 115 3.92 -4.15 6.10
N LEU A 116 4.31 -3.33 7.08
CA LEU A 116 4.88 -3.77 8.37
C LEU A 116 3.87 -4.63 9.15
N GLN A 117 2.63 -4.19 9.28
CA GLN A 117 1.60 -4.94 10.00
C GLN A 117 1.33 -6.32 9.37
N MET A 118 1.37 -6.40 8.04
CA MET A 118 1.20 -7.65 7.31
C MET A 118 2.42 -8.57 7.47
N CYS A 119 3.61 -8.09 7.11
CA CYS A 119 4.82 -8.90 7.13
C CYS A 119 5.22 -9.32 8.56
N SER A 120 4.94 -8.49 9.58
CA SER A 120 5.22 -8.85 10.99
C SER A 120 4.39 -10.00 11.53
N ARG A 121 3.36 -10.48 10.82
CA ARG A 121 2.66 -11.74 11.17
C ARG A 121 3.57 -12.96 10.97
N TYR A 122 4.54 -12.86 10.05
CA TYR A 122 5.48 -13.92 9.72
C TYR A 122 6.69 -14.00 10.64
N PHE A 123 6.80 -13.07 11.60
CA PHE A 123 7.73 -13.21 12.73
C PHE A 123 7.50 -14.50 13.52
N TYR A 124 6.28 -15.04 13.52
CA TYR A 124 5.95 -16.30 14.18
C TYR A 124 5.90 -17.50 13.21
N SER A 125 6.42 -17.35 11.98
CA SER A 125 6.55 -18.46 11.03
C SER A 125 7.37 -19.59 11.67
N THR A 126 7.00 -20.85 11.43
CA THR A 126 7.81 -22.00 11.88
C THR A 126 9.12 -22.11 11.12
N ASN A 127 9.18 -21.60 9.88
CA ASN A 127 10.38 -21.60 9.06
C ASN A 127 11.31 -20.41 9.44
N PRO A 128 12.53 -20.67 9.96
CA PRO A 128 13.46 -19.62 10.36
C PRO A 128 13.96 -18.76 9.17
N ALA A 129 14.07 -19.32 7.97
CA ALA A 129 14.49 -18.56 6.79
C ALA A 129 13.45 -17.47 6.44
N VAL A 130 12.17 -17.77 6.62
CA VAL A 130 11.09 -16.78 6.47
C VAL A 130 11.21 -15.68 7.52
N ARG A 131 11.45 -16.04 8.79
CA ARG A 131 11.63 -15.06 9.87
C ARG A 131 12.81 -14.12 9.59
N VAL A 132 13.97 -14.68 9.22
CA VAL A 132 15.18 -13.93 8.80
C VAL A 132 14.88 -13.04 7.59
N GLY A 133 14.25 -13.58 6.56
CA GLY A 133 13.94 -12.86 5.32
C GLY A 133 13.04 -11.64 5.56
N ILE A 134 12.02 -11.80 6.39
CA ILE A 134 11.12 -10.70 6.76
C ILE A 134 11.84 -9.62 7.58
N LEU A 135 12.69 -10.00 8.54
CA LEU A 135 13.49 -9.04 9.30
C LEU A 135 14.39 -8.20 8.36
N LYS A 136 15.06 -8.84 7.41
CA LYS A 136 15.87 -8.15 6.38
C LYS A 136 15.07 -7.24 5.47
N CYS A 137 13.81 -7.59 5.18
CA CYS A 137 12.94 -6.73 4.38
C CYS A 137 12.60 -5.43 5.10
N PHE A 138 12.61 -5.43 6.43
CA PHE A 138 12.26 -4.25 7.23
C PHE A 138 13.45 -3.37 7.57
N SER A 139 14.67 -3.89 7.60
CA SER A 139 15.85 -3.14 8.03
C SER A 139 15.98 -1.76 7.37
N PRO A 140 15.81 -1.58 6.04
CA PRO A 140 15.89 -0.27 5.42
C PRO A 140 14.78 0.68 5.89
N SER A 141 13.56 0.17 6.09
CA SER A 141 12.43 0.98 6.54
C SER A 141 12.55 1.41 8.00
N LEU A 142 13.28 0.64 8.81
CA LEU A 142 13.55 0.96 10.21
C LEU A 142 14.52 2.14 10.34
N GLU A 143 15.53 2.19 9.48
CA GLU A 143 16.54 3.27 9.46
C GLU A 143 15.92 4.65 9.15
N TYR A 144 14.95 4.72 8.24
CA TYR A 144 14.41 6.00 7.78
C TYR A 144 13.13 6.48 8.49
N ASN A 145 12.47 5.65 9.30
CA ASN A 145 11.15 5.97 9.86
C ASN A 145 11.06 5.79 11.39
N MET A 146 12.15 5.95 12.15
CA MET A 146 12.24 5.60 13.57
C MET A 146 11.13 6.19 14.47
N ASN A 147 10.61 7.38 14.11
CA ASN A 147 9.55 8.06 14.86
C ASN A 147 8.13 7.73 14.39
N ASP A 148 7.99 6.91 13.35
CA ASP A 148 6.69 6.48 12.87
C ASP A 148 6.09 5.47 13.85
N PHE A 149 4.89 5.80 14.36
CA PHE A 149 4.04 4.94 15.20
C PHE A 149 4.02 3.45 14.80
N PRO A 150 4.02 3.07 13.50
CA PRO A 150 4.22 1.70 13.05
C PRO A 150 5.44 0.96 13.59
N ILE A 151 6.59 1.62 13.75
CA ILE A 151 7.83 0.99 14.22
C ILE A 151 7.75 0.64 15.70
N LEU A 152 7.18 1.54 16.51
CA LEU A 152 6.95 1.27 17.94
C LEU A 152 6.07 0.05 18.15
N SER A 153 5.13 -0.22 17.24
CA SER A 153 4.28 -1.42 17.27
C SER A 153 5.03 -2.74 16.99
N LEU A 154 6.24 -2.68 16.43
CA LEU A 154 7.08 -3.84 16.16
C LEU A 154 8.00 -4.19 17.33
N LEU A 155 8.34 -3.24 18.20
CA LEU A 155 9.26 -3.46 19.32
C LEU A 155 8.87 -4.64 20.22
N PRO A 156 7.60 -4.82 20.64
CA PRO A 156 7.21 -5.98 21.44
C PRO A 156 7.40 -7.30 20.68
N LYS A 157 7.17 -7.32 19.37
CA LYS A 157 7.34 -8.51 18.54
C LYS A 157 8.80 -8.86 18.35
N LEU A 158 9.66 -7.86 18.12
CA LEU A 158 11.11 -8.02 18.04
C LEU A 158 11.68 -8.49 19.38
N ALA A 159 11.22 -7.95 20.50
CA ALA A 159 11.66 -8.37 21.84
C ALA A 159 11.41 -9.86 22.11
N ILE A 160 10.26 -10.40 21.67
CA ILE A 160 9.98 -11.83 21.77
C ILE A 160 10.98 -12.65 20.94
N LEU A 161 11.34 -12.18 19.74
CA LEU A 161 12.26 -12.88 18.85
C LEU A 161 13.73 -12.83 19.28
N ILE A 162 14.10 -12.03 20.30
CA ILE A 162 15.44 -12.11 20.92
C ILE A 162 15.69 -13.52 21.48
N TYR A 163 14.63 -14.20 21.93
CA TYR A 163 14.68 -15.56 22.49
C TYR A 163 14.36 -16.65 21.45
N ASP A 164 14.41 -16.33 20.15
CA ASP A 164 14.17 -17.32 19.09
C ASP A 164 15.18 -18.47 19.17
N ASN A 165 14.78 -19.69 18.81
CA ASN A 165 15.67 -20.86 18.85
C ASN A 165 16.72 -20.87 17.72
N ASN A 166 16.58 -19.99 16.73
CA ASN A 166 17.49 -19.87 15.61
C ASN A 166 18.42 -18.66 15.77
N THR A 167 19.72 -18.90 15.82
CA THR A 167 20.75 -17.87 16.00
C THR A 167 20.78 -16.83 14.87
N SER A 168 20.40 -17.19 13.65
CA SER A 168 20.32 -16.23 12.54
C SER A 168 19.15 -15.27 12.71
N VAL A 169 18.02 -15.75 13.25
CA VAL A 169 16.87 -14.89 13.59
C VAL A 169 17.28 -13.92 14.70
N GLN A 170 17.87 -14.43 15.80
CA GLN A 170 18.35 -13.59 16.90
C GLN A 170 19.29 -12.49 16.41
N LYS A 171 20.25 -12.83 15.53
CA LYS A 171 21.18 -11.86 14.94
C LYS A 171 20.45 -10.75 14.18
N GLU A 172 19.51 -11.10 13.30
CA GLU A 172 18.77 -10.08 12.54
C GLU A 172 17.81 -9.25 13.41
N VAL A 173 17.28 -9.82 14.49
CA VAL A 173 16.50 -9.06 15.49
C VAL A 173 17.38 -8.02 16.16
N LEU A 174 18.58 -8.41 16.61
CA LEU A 174 19.53 -7.49 17.24
C LEU A 174 19.97 -6.39 16.27
N ASN A 175 20.22 -6.73 15.00
CA ASN A 175 20.49 -5.74 13.95
C ASN A 175 19.31 -4.77 13.78
N SER A 176 18.09 -5.30 13.74
CA SER A 176 16.87 -4.49 13.58
C SER A 176 16.64 -3.56 14.77
N LEU A 177 16.91 -4.03 16.00
CA LEU A 177 16.85 -3.21 17.20
C LEU A 177 17.94 -2.15 17.18
N ALA A 178 19.18 -2.50 16.84
CA ALA A 178 20.27 -1.54 16.74
C ALA A 178 19.94 -0.40 15.76
N LEU A 179 19.31 -0.71 14.63
CA LEU A 179 18.83 0.29 13.65
C LEU A 179 17.70 1.17 14.18
N ILE A 180 16.88 0.71 15.12
CA ILE A 180 15.81 1.53 15.73
C ILE A 180 16.38 2.49 16.78
N TYR A 181 17.50 2.13 17.42
CA TYR A 181 18.11 2.89 18.52
C TYR A 181 19.29 3.79 18.09
N SER A 182 19.62 3.86 16.79
CA SER A 182 20.72 4.67 16.25
C SER A 182 20.27 6.07 15.84
#